data_AF-A0A518FLN5-F1
#
_entry.id   AF-A0A518FLN5-F1
#
_cell.length_a   1.000
_cell.length_b   1.000
_cell.length_c   1.000
_cell.angle_alpha   90.00
_cell.angle_beta   90.00
_cell.angle_gamma   90.00
#
_symmetry.space_group_name_H-M   'P 1'
#
loop_
_entity.id
_entity.type
_entity.pdbx_description
1 polymer ?
#
loop_
_entity_poly.entity_id
_entity_poly.type
_entity_poly.pdbx_seq_one_letter_code
_entity_poly.pdbx_strand_id
1 'polypeptide(L)'
;MNQEPTRNEAAETVPSDPVQVAIQAELRERFRVFLNDDTRYRKFIKVCNEPHAPHKGLSYWQQQEWAPFIKENPEYASLATPAIRNAFHVCHVHLTPLKQVQIPIQKEEGYSTNHSTAAKAIEENAPYSEHYSLSYRQLRTRTHITAIRCDECLKWKELHQR
;
A
#
# COMPACT_ATOMS: atom_id res chain seq x y z
N MET A 1 -28.62 18.89 -29.20
CA MET A 1 -28.48 18.79 -27.74
C MET A 1 -27.94 17.40 -27.44
N ASN A 2 -26.62 17.26 -27.38
CA ASN A 2 -25.98 15.97 -27.10
C ASN A 2 -25.52 15.98 -25.65
N GLN A 3 -26.08 15.09 -24.84
CA GLN A 3 -25.72 14.88 -23.44
C GLN A 3 -24.40 14.11 -23.39
N GLU A 4 -23.42 14.64 -22.66
CA GLU A 4 -22.20 13.93 -22.28
C GLU A 4 -22.50 12.99 -21.09
N PRO A 5 -21.98 11.75 -21.06
CA PRO A 5 -22.20 10.86 -19.93
C PRO A 5 -21.27 11.23 -18.78
N THR A 6 -21.85 11.57 -17.64
CA THR A 6 -21.18 11.74 -16.34
C THR A 6 -20.66 10.39 -15.83
N ARG A 7 -19.38 10.11 -16.07
CA ARG A 7 -18.69 8.99 -15.39
C ARG A 7 -18.11 9.45 -14.06
N ASN A 8 -18.96 9.54 -13.05
CA ASN A 8 -18.56 9.54 -11.64
C ASN A 8 -18.77 8.12 -11.09
N GLU A 9 -17.87 7.21 -11.44
CA GLU A 9 -17.67 5.99 -10.64
C GLU A 9 -16.69 6.36 -9.52
N ALA A 10 -17.21 6.97 -8.46
CA ALA A 10 -16.57 6.86 -7.16
C ALA A 10 -16.60 5.36 -6.85
N ALA A 11 -15.43 4.71 -6.94
CA ALA A 11 -15.26 3.33 -6.51
C ALA A 11 -15.62 3.27 -5.03
N GLU A 12 -16.85 2.87 -4.73
CA GLU A 12 -17.30 2.48 -3.41
C GLU A 12 -16.35 1.39 -2.93
N THR A 13 -15.54 1.71 -1.93
CA THR A 13 -14.76 0.73 -1.19
C THR A 13 -15.74 -0.19 -0.50
N VAL A 14 -16.01 -1.34 -1.12
CA VAL A 14 -16.81 -2.44 -0.58
C VAL A 14 -16.32 -2.75 0.84
N PRO A 15 -17.21 -2.88 1.84
CA PRO A 15 -16.85 -3.35 3.17
C PRO A 15 -16.21 -4.73 3.01
N SER A 16 -14.92 -4.84 3.32
CA SER A 16 -14.23 -6.12 3.29
C SER A 16 -14.90 -7.04 4.31
N ASP A 17 -15.46 -8.16 3.85
CA ASP A 17 -16.07 -9.18 4.69
C ASP A 17 -15.12 -9.51 5.86
N PRO A 18 -15.57 -9.37 7.13
CA PRO A 18 -14.71 -9.62 8.29
C PRO A 18 -14.11 -11.03 8.27
N VAL A 19 -14.79 -12.01 7.67
CA VAL A 19 -14.27 -13.36 7.47
C VAL A 19 -13.09 -13.35 6.49
N GLN A 20 -13.22 -12.62 5.38
CA GLN A 20 -12.14 -12.47 4.39
C GLN A 20 -10.93 -11.75 4.99
N VAL A 21 -11.16 -10.73 5.82
CA VAL A 21 -10.08 -10.02 6.53
C VAL A 21 -9.32 -10.95 7.47
N ALA A 22 -10.05 -11.81 8.21
CA ALA A 22 -9.46 -12.80 9.10
C ALA A 22 -8.63 -13.84 8.33
N ILE A 23 -9.15 -14.38 7.22
CA ILE A 23 -8.43 -15.33 6.36
C ILE A 23 -7.15 -14.71 5.82
N GLN A 24 -7.21 -13.45 5.38
CA GLN A 24 -6.01 -12.74 4.90
C GLN A 24 -5.00 -12.47 6.02
N ALA A 25 -5.46 -12.18 7.24
CA ALA A 25 -4.58 -11.99 8.39
C ALA A 25 -3.85 -13.29 8.77
N GLU A 26 -4.57 -14.40 8.79
CA GLU A 26 -3.99 -15.72 9.03
C GLU A 26 -2.95 -16.08 7.95
N LEU A 27 -3.29 -15.89 6.67
CA LEU A 27 -2.36 -16.10 5.56
C LEU A 27 -1.07 -15.28 5.75
N ARG A 28 -1.22 -14.00 6.08
CA ARG A 28 -0.09 -13.09 6.31
C ARG A 28 0.81 -13.58 7.45
N GLU A 29 0.23 -14.05 8.55
CA GLU A 29 0.97 -14.52 9.72
C GLU A 29 1.69 -15.83 9.41
N ARG A 30 1.01 -16.81 8.80
CA ARG A 30 1.63 -18.07 8.41
C ARG A 30 2.78 -17.87 7.43
N PHE A 31 2.61 -16.98 6.45
CA PHE A 31 3.68 -16.66 5.49
C PHE A 31 4.86 -15.96 6.18
N ARG A 32 4.60 -15.08 7.16
CA ARG A 32 5.64 -14.42 7.96
C ARG A 32 6.46 -15.43 8.76
N VAL A 33 5.78 -16.35 9.45
CA VAL A 33 6.43 -17.43 10.22
C VAL A 33 7.24 -18.34 9.31
N PHE A 34 6.69 -18.73 8.16
CA PHE A 34 7.38 -19.54 7.15
C PHE A 34 8.70 -18.90 6.69
N LEU A 35 8.69 -17.61 6.36
CA LEU A 35 9.90 -16.91 5.93
C LEU A 35 10.94 -16.77 7.05
N ASN A 36 10.49 -16.68 8.31
CA ASN A 36 11.33 -16.45 9.49
C ASN A 36 12.35 -15.30 9.31
N ASP A 37 11.99 -14.30 8.50
CA ASP A 37 12.83 -13.16 8.13
C ASP A 37 11.91 -11.95 7.91
N ASP A 38 11.81 -11.10 8.93
CA ASP A 38 10.94 -9.91 8.90
C ASP A 38 11.35 -8.94 7.79
N THR A 39 12.64 -8.86 7.45
CA THR A 39 13.13 -7.97 6.39
C THR A 39 12.65 -8.44 5.03
N ARG A 40 12.75 -9.75 4.75
CA ARG A 40 12.19 -10.35 3.52
C ARG A 40 10.68 -10.23 3.46
N TYR A 41 10.00 -10.46 4.57
CA TYR A 41 8.54 -10.32 4.65
C TYR A 41 8.10 -8.89 4.31
N ARG A 42 8.74 -7.87 4.91
CA ARG A 42 8.46 -6.47 4.59
C ARG A 42 8.77 -6.12 3.15
N LYS A 43 9.85 -6.67 2.58
CA LYS A 43 10.17 -6.52 1.15
C LYS A 43 9.08 -7.11 0.27
N PHE A 44 8.54 -8.27 0.65
CA PHE A 44 7.46 -8.93 -0.10
C PHE A 44 6.22 -8.02 -0.14
N ILE A 45 5.80 -7.50 1.01
CA ILE A 45 4.69 -6.55 1.12
C ILE A 45 4.94 -5.29 0.28
N LYS A 46 6.14 -4.70 0.35
CA LYS A 46 6.49 -3.50 -0.45
C LYS A 46 6.24 -3.72 -1.94
N VAL A 47 6.69 -4.84 -2.50
CA VAL A 47 6.52 -5.16 -3.93
C VAL A 47 5.04 -5.46 -4.26
N CYS A 48 4.29 -6.08 -3.34
CA CYS A 48 2.83 -6.23 -3.48
C CYS A 48 2.08 -4.89 -3.52
N ASN A 49 2.62 -3.85 -2.89
CA ASN A 49 2.03 -2.51 -2.85
C ASN A 49 2.42 -1.60 -4.02
N GLU A 50 3.33 -2.02 -4.90
CA GLU A 50 3.79 -1.17 -5.99
C GLU A 50 2.68 -0.90 -7.04
N PRO A 51 2.34 0.37 -7.31
CA PRO A 51 1.20 0.76 -8.16
C PRO A 51 1.43 0.52 -9.65
N HIS A 52 2.66 0.28 -10.10
CA HIS A 52 2.97 -0.09 -11.49
C HIS A 52 2.90 -1.60 -11.76
N ALA A 53 2.50 -2.39 -10.75
CA ALA A 53 2.39 -3.85 -10.84
C ALA A 53 0.98 -4.46 -10.60
N PRO A 54 -0.16 -3.75 -10.67
CA PRO A 54 -1.47 -4.33 -10.28
C PRO A 54 -1.91 -5.47 -11.21
N HIS A 55 -1.43 -5.48 -12.46
CA HIS A 55 -1.65 -6.58 -13.42
C HIS A 55 -0.43 -7.48 -13.61
N LYS A 56 0.69 -7.16 -12.96
CA LYS A 56 1.88 -8.00 -13.02
C LYS A 56 1.76 -9.05 -11.92
N GLY A 57 2.08 -10.28 -12.27
CA GLY A 57 2.14 -11.39 -11.32
C GLY A 57 3.08 -11.10 -10.15
N LEU A 58 3.24 -12.07 -9.26
CA LEU A 58 4.36 -12.05 -8.33
C LEU A 58 5.65 -11.92 -9.13
N SER A 59 6.56 -11.06 -8.69
CA SER A 59 7.89 -10.99 -9.30
C SER A 59 8.62 -12.33 -9.18
N TYR A 60 9.66 -12.56 -9.99
CA TYR A 60 10.38 -13.83 -9.99
C TYR A 60 10.83 -14.26 -8.58
N TRP A 61 11.40 -13.34 -7.79
CA TRP A 61 11.84 -13.66 -6.43
C TRP A 61 10.67 -13.92 -5.48
N GLN A 62 9.55 -13.19 -5.61
CA GLN A 62 8.34 -13.47 -4.82
C GLN A 62 7.76 -14.84 -5.14
N GLN A 63 7.84 -15.29 -6.40
CA GLN A 63 7.46 -16.65 -6.78
C GLN A 63 8.37 -17.71 -6.14
N GLN A 64 9.68 -17.44 -6.05
CA GLN A 64 10.64 -18.33 -5.37
C GLN A 64 10.35 -18.47 -3.87
N GLU A 65 9.82 -17.43 -3.22
CA GLU A 65 9.38 -17.50 -1.82
C GLU A 65 7.99 -18.13 -1.67
N TRP A 66 7.08 -17.84 -2.61
CA TRP A 66 5.69 -18.31 -2.57
C TRP A 66 5.56 -19.80 -2.91
N ALA A 67 6.34 -20.31 -3.86
CA ALA A 67 6.22 -21.70 -4.32
C ALA A 67 6.58 -22.75 -3.24
N PRO A 68 7.63 -22.57 -2.42
CA PRO A 68 7.87 -23.43 -1.26
C PRO A 68 6.78 -23.29 -0.19
N PHE A 69 6.31 -22.07 0.08
CA PHE A 69 5.25 -21.82 1.07
C PHE A 69 3.98 -22.63 0.78
N ILE A 70 3.50 -22.65 -0.47
CA ILE A 70 2.30 -23.41 -0.85
C ILE A 70 2.51 -24.93 -0.89
N LYS A 71 3.76 -25.43 -0.92
CA LYS A 71 4.03 -26.86 -0.74
C LYS A 71 3.80 -27.28 0.71
N GLU A 72 4.08 -26.41 1.67
CA GLU A 72 3.84 -26.63 3.10
C GLU A 72 2.42 -26.25 3.53
N ASN A 73 1.77 -25.35 2.77
CA ASN A 73 0.42 -24.85 3.03
C ASN A 73 -0.46 -24.99 1.76
N PRO A 74 -0.83 -26.22 1.38
CA PRO A 74 -1.53 -26.49 0.13
C PRO A 74 -2.92 -25.84 0.04
N GLU A 75 -3.54 -25.46 1.17
CA GLU A 75 -4.80 -24.73 1.20
C GLU A 75 -4.74 -23.36 0.48
N TYR A 76 -3.53 -22.79 0.32
CA TYR A 76 -3.33 -21.52 -0.38
C TYR A 76 -2.89 -21.68 -1.84
N ALA A 77 -2.72 -22.92 -2.32
CA ALA A 77 -2.22 -23.19 -3.67
C ALA A 77 -3.19 -22.71 -4.78
N SER A 78 -4.49 -22.60 -4.47
CA SER A 78 -5.53 -22.13 -5.38
C SER A 78 -5.65 -20.60 -5.45
N LEU A 79 -4.92 -19.86 -4.61
CA LEU A 79 -5.00 -18.39 -4.60
C LEU A 79 -4.42 -17.81 -5.89
N ALA A 80 -5.28 -17.12 -6.64
CA ALA A 80 -4.85 -16.35 -7.79
C ALA A 80 -3.97 -15.15 -7.36
N THR A 81 -3.04 -14.74 -8.21
CA THR A 81 -2.14 -13.62 -7.93
C THR A 81 -2.83 -12.33 -7.44
N PRO A 82 -3.97 -11.89 -8.00
CA PRO A 82 -4.68 -10.73 -7.45
C PRO A 82 -5.13 -10.92 -6.00
N ALA A 83 -5.58 -12.12 -5.63
CA ALA A 83 -5.97 -12.43 -4.26
C ALA A 83 -4.77 -12.42 -3.31
N ILE A 84 -3.61 -12.93 -3.75
CA ILE A 84 -2.35 -12.85 -3.00
C ILE A 84 -1.98 -11.38 -2.78
N ARG A 85 -1.90 -10.58 -3.85
CA ARG A 85 -1.55 -9.15 -3.74
C ARG A 85 -2.51 -8.40 -2.83
N ASN A 86 -3.81 -8.68 -2.91
CA ASN A 86 -4.82 -8.08 -2.04
C ASN A 86 -4.61 -8.47 -0.56
N ALA A 87 -4.31 -9.74 -0.28
CA ALA A 87 -4.01 -10.20 1.08
C ALA A 87 -2.76 -9.51 1.66
N PHE A 88 -1.78 -9.15 0.82
CA PHE A 88 -0.59 -8.40 1.20
C PHE A 88 -0.69 -6.90 0.96
N HIS A 89 -1.88 -6.35 0.65
CA HIS A 89 -2.10 -4.91 0.49
C HIS A 89 -2.22 -4.20 1.84
N VAL A 90 -1.16 -4.29 2.63
CA VAL A 90 -1.05 -3.78 4.00
C VAL A 90 0.19 -2.92 4.14
N CYS A 91 0.21 -2.08 5.18
CA CYS A 91 1.42 -1.33 5.52
C CYS A 91 2.53 -2.32 5.90
N HIS A 92 3.69 -2.23 5.25
CA HIS A 92 4.85 -3.07 5.56
C HIS A 92 5.47 -2.82 6.95
N VAL A 93 4.93 -1.88 7.73
CA VAL A 93 5.39 -1.61 9.11
C VAL A 93 4.29 -1.89 10.12
N HIS A 94 3.13 -1.28 9.95
CA HIS A 94 2.00 -1.45 10.88
C HIS A 94 1.19 -2.72 10.61
N LEU A 95 1.37 -3.39 9.48
CA LEU A 95 0.63 -4.57 9.03
C LEU A 95 -0.90 -4.39 8.96
N THR A 96 -1.36 -3.15 9.02
CA THR A 96 -2.76 -2.75 8.85
C THR A 96 -3.09 -2.52 7.37
N PRO A 97 -4.34 -2.77 6.94
CA PRO A 97 -4.79 -2.51 5.56
C PRO A 97 -4.43 -1.12 5.06
N LEU A 98 -4.00 -1.04 3.82
CA LEU A 98 -3.84 0.23 3.13
C LEU A 98 -5.17 0.66 2.52
N LYS A 99 -5.44 1.97 2.59
CA LYS A 99 -6.60 2.58 1.95
C LYS A 99 -6.17 3.74 1.07
N GLN A 100 -6.98 3.97 0.04
CA GLN A 100 -6.86 5.15 -0.78
C GLN A 100 -7.39 6.36 0.00
N VAL A 101 -6.59 7.42 0.10
CA VAL A 101 -6.94 8.65 0.81
C VAL A 101 -6.62 9.88 -0.04
N GLN A 102 -7.40 10.94 0.15
CA GLN A 102 -7.09 12.25 -0.41
C GLN A 102 -6.28 13.05 0.61
N ILE A 103 -5.12 13.53 0.18
CA ILE A 103 -4.19 14.26 1.02
C ILE A 103 -4.04 15.67 0.47
N PRO A 104 -4.17 16.72 1.29
CA PRO A 104 -3.96 18.09 0.83
C PRO A 104 -2.51 18.32 0.38
N ILE A 105 -2.33 19.04 -0.72
CA ILE A 105 -1.03 19.49 -1.22
C ILE A 105 -0.66 20.76 -0.46
N GLN A 106 0.41 20.72 0.31
CA GLN A 106 1.01 21.93 0.84
C GLN A 106 1.81 22.61 -0.28
N LYS A 107 1.36 23.80 -0.70
CA LYS A 107 1.92 24.53 -1.85
C LYS A 107 3.19 25.31 -1.51
N GLU A 108 3.56 25.40 -0.23
CA GLU A 108 4.71 26.16 0.24
C GLU A 108 6.05 25.46 -0.01
N GLU A 109 6.03 24.16 -0.28
CA GLU A 109 7.25 23.38 -0.54
C GLU A 109 7.27 22.84 -1.96
N GLY A 110 7.79 23.65 -2.89
CA GLY A 110 8.28 23.11 -4.16
C GLY A 110 9.39 22.11 -3.87
N TYR A 111 9.29 20.88 -4.40
CA TYR A 111 10.37 19.89 -4.48
C TYR A 111 11.27 19.82 -3.21
N SER A 112 10.68 19.80 -2.01
CA SER A 112 11.46 19.59 -0.80
C SER A 112 11.43 18.11 -0.45
N THR A 113 12.53 17.42 -0.69
CA THR A 113 12.86 16.22 0.07
C THR A 113 13.21 16.69 1.47
N ASN A 114 12.22 16.86 2.35
CA ASN A 114 12.47 17.10 3.77
C ASN A 114 13.15 15.86 4.37
N HIS A 115 14.47 15.75 4.17
CA HIS A 115 15.31 14.64 4.59
C HIS A 115 15.24 14.42 6.11
N SER A 116 15.02 15.48 6.89
CA SER A 116 14.80 15.42 8.34
C SER A 116 13.50 14.68 8.70
N THR A 117 12.40 15.02 8.03
CA THR A 117 11.09 14.38 8.24
C THR A 117 11.12 12.92 7.78
N ALA A 118 11.83 12.61 6.69
CA ALA A 118 12.00 11.25 6.21
C ALA A 118 12.84 10.39 7.17
N ALA A 119 13.93 10.94 7.73
CA ALA A 119 14.75 10.25 8.73
C ALA A 119 13.96 9.96 10.02
N LYS A 120 13.20 10.97 10.51
CA LYS A 120 12.33 10.82 11.68
C LYS A 120 11.23 9.77 11.45
N ALA A 121 10.61 9.75 10.26
CA ALA A 121 9.61 8.75 9.91
C ALA A 121 10.17 7.31 9.90
N ILE A 122 11.43 7.13 9.48
CA ILE A 122 12.11 5.83 9.50
C ILE A 122 12.37 5.38 10.94
N GLU A 123 12.88 6.30 11.78
CA GLU A 123 13.14 6.03 13.20
C GLU A 123 11.87 5.66 13.96
N GLU A 124 10.78 6.38 13.71
CA GLU A 124 9.50 6.19 14.42
C GLU A 124 8.61 5.10 13.80
N ASN A 125 9.14 4.27 12.89
CA ASN A 125 8.36 3.24 12.21
C ASN A 125 7.08 3.78 11.52
N ALA A 126 7.12 5.04 11.08
CA ALA A 126 6.13 5.65 10.21
C ALA A 126 6.59 5.80 8.75
N PRO A 127 7.34 4.85 8.15
CA PRO A 127 8.00 5.09 6.88
C PRO A 127 6.98 5.10 5.76
N TYR A 128 6.64 6.32 5.34
CA TYR A 128 6.36 6.56 3.95
C TYR A 128 6.66 8.02 3.62
N SER A 129 7.78 8.22 2.91
CA SER A 129 8.08 9.51 2.30
C SER A 129 7.08 9.80 1.19
N GLU A 130 6.69 11.06 1.10
CA GLU A 130 5.83 11.59 0.06
C GLU A 130 6.63 11.80 -1.22
N HIS A 131 6.86 10.74 -1.98
CA HIS A 131 7.31 10.89 -3.35
C HIS A 131 6.10 10.89 -4.28
N TYR A 132 5.44 12.03 -4.38
CA TYR A 132 4.58 12.32 -5.52
C TYR A 132 5.26 13.36 -6.40
N SER A 133 5.64 12.95 -7.61
CA SER A 133 6.10 13.87 -8.63
C SER A 133 4.88 14.55 -9.25
N LEU A 134 4.47 15.70 -8.69
CA LEU A 134 3.47 16.54 -9.34
C LEU A 134 4.17 17.48 -10.33
N SER A 135 3.68 17.50 -11.57
CA SER A 135 4.10 18.54 -12.51
C SER A 135 3.73 19.93 -11.97
N TYR A 136 4.49 20.96 -12.36
CA TYR A 136 4.22 22.35 -11.98
C TYR A 136 2.77 22.79 -12.29
N ARG A 137 2.20 22.28 -13.40
CA ARG A 137 0.81 22.50 -13.78
C ARG A 137 -0.19 21.91 -12.78
N GLN A 138 0.11 20.73 -12.23
CA GLN A 138 -0.73 20.08 -11.22
C GLN A 138 -0.63 20.77 -9.86
N LEU A 139 0.55 21.29 -9.48
CA LEU A 139 0.71 22.06 -8.22
C LEU A 139 -0.15 23.34 -8.20
N ARG A 140 -0.37 23.97 -9.37
CA ARG A 140 -1.21 25.17 -9.47
C ARG A 140 -2.71 24.87 -9.34
N THR A 141 -3.18 23.76 -9.89
CA THR A 141 -4.61 23.48 -10.03
C THR A 141 -5.15 22.47 -9.02
N ARG A 142 -4.32 21.55 -8.51
CA ARG A 142 -4.74 20.57 -7.52
C ARG A 142 -4.53 21.08 -6.11
N THR A 143 -5.50 20.81 -5.26
CA THR A 143 -5.43 21.02 -3.82
C THR A 143 -5.17 19.73 -3.07
N HIS A 144 -5.36 18.57 -3.71
CA HIS A 144 -5.20 17.25 -3.11
C HIS A 144 -4.54 16.26 -4.07
N ILE A 145 -3.93 15.23 -3.50
CA ILE A 145 -3.47 14.04 -4.20
C ILE A 145 -4.15 12.79 -3.64
N THR A 146 -4.29 11.79 -4.50
CA THR A 146 -4.59 10.43 -4.08
C THR A 146 -3.32 9.76 -3.59
N ALA A 147 -3.34 9.24 -2.36
CA ALA A 147 -2.28 8.41 -1.79
C ALA A 147 -2.84 7.10 -1.24
N ILE A 148 -1.97 6.10 -1.09
CA ILE A 148 -2.29 4.82 -0.44
C ILE A 148 -1.58 4.79 0.90
N ARG A 149 -2.35 4.74 2.01
CA ARG A 149 -1.84 4.88 3.39
C ARG A 149 -2.66 4.05 4.37
N CYS A 150 -2.04 3.67 5.49
CA CYS A 150 -2.76 3.11 6.64
C CYS A 150 -3.03 4.19 7.69
N ASP A 151 -3.93 3.90 8.64
CA ASP A 151 -4.36 4.86 9.67
C ASP A 151 -3.22 5.35 10.56
N GLU A 152 -2.30 4.48 10.94
CA GLU A 152 -1.16 4.86 11.79
C GLU A 152 -0.20 5.82 11.06
N CYS A 153 0.08 5.58 9.78
CA CYS A 153 0.86 6.52 8.97
C CYS A 153 0.14 7.88 8.78
N LEU A 154 -1.20 7.88 8.72
CA LEU A 154 -1.98 9.12 8.59
C LEU A 154 -1.93 9.93 9.88
N LYS A 155 -2.15 9.30 11.04
CA LYS A 155 -2.04 9.95 12.35
C LYS A 155 -0.66 10.54 12.56
N TRP A 156 0.40 9.78 12.25
CA TRP A 156 1.77 10.26 12.36
C TRP A 156 2.00 11.52 11.52
N LYS A 157 1.48 11.54 10.29
CA LYS A 157 1.59 12.67 9.37
C LYS A 157 0.92 13.92 9.93
N GLU A 158 -0.30 13.79 10.45
CA GLU A 158 -1.06 14.91 11.03
C GLU A 158 -0.37 15.55 12.24
N LEU A 159 0.37 14.75 13.01
CA LEU A 159 1.12 15.21 14.19
C LEU A 159 2.40 15.95 13.83
N HIS A 160 3.01 15.63 12.69
CA HIS A 160 4.38 16.05 12.34
C HIS A 160 4.50 16.99 11.15
N GLN A 161 3.39 17.33 10.47
CA GLN A 161 3.34 18.30 9.37
C GLN A 161 2.61 19.60 9.74
N ARG A 162 2.71 20.03 11.01
CA ARG A 162 2.24 21.34 11.48
C ARG A 162 3.38 22.35 11.51
#